data_AF-A0AAV8ZES6-F1
#
_entry.id   AF-A0AAV8ZES6-F1
#
_cell.length_a   1.000
_cell.length_b   1.000
_cell.length_c   1.000
_cell.angle_alpha   90.00
_cell.angle_beta   90.00
_cell.angle_gamma   90.00
#
_symmetry.space_group_name_H-M   'P 1'
#
loop_
_entity.id
_entity.type
_entity.pdbx_description
1 polymer ?
#
loop_
_entity_poly.entity_id
_entity_poly.type
_entity_poly.pdbx_seq_one_letter_code
_entity_poly.pdbx_strand_id
1 'polypeptide(L)'
;MAQITTVISKFYNEYQTKTTKKLKVIDAYLFYILLTGIVQFIYCLLVGTFPFNSFLSGFISCVSCFVLGVCLRLQVNPENKTQFYSISPERGFADFIFAHVVLHLVVMNFIG
;
A
#
# COMPACT_ATOMS: atom_id res chain seq x y z
N MET A 1 -31.53 7.14 3.99
CA MET A 1 -30.75 6.12 3.24
C MET A 1 -30.41 6.57 1.82
N ALA A 2 -31.33 7.19 1.07
CA ALA A 2 -31.08 7.70 -0.29
C ALA A 2 -29.87 8.64 -0.42
N GLN A 3 -29.56 9.46 0.59
CA GLN A 3 -28.40 10.37 0.54
C GLN A 3 -27.04 9.66 0.56
N ILE A 4 -26.89 8.57 1.32
CA ILE A 4 -25.61 7.84 1.41
C ILE A 4 -25.30 7.16 0.07
N THR A 5 -26.30 6.51 -0.53
CA THR A 5 -26.16 5.87 -1.84
C THR A 5 -25.76 6.87 -2.93
N THR A 6 -26.37 8.06 -2.92
CA THR A 6 -26.01 9.15 -3.84
C THR A 6 -24.56 9.62 -3.64
N VAL A 7 -24.11 9.76 -2.39
CA VAL A 7 -22.74 10.16 -2.07
C VAL A 7 -21.75 9.10 -2.56
N ILE A 8 -21.98 7.82 -2.26
CA ILE A 8 -21.12 6.71 -2.69
C ILE A 8 -21.04 6.65 -4.22
N SER A 9 -22.18 6.74 -4.90
CA SER A 9 -22.23 6.74 -6.37
C SER A 9 -21.45 7.91 -6.97
N LYS A 10 -21.60 9.11 -6.40
CA LYS A 10 -20.87 10.30 -6.83
C LYS A 10 -19.35 10.13 -6.65
N PHE A 11 -18.90 9.71 -5.47
CA PHE A 11 -17.48 9.47 -5.21
C PHE A 11 -16.89 8.40 -6.12
N TYR A 12 -17.63 7.31 -6.36
CA TYR A 12 -17.18 6.24 -7.25
C TYR A 12 -17.01 6.75 -8.69
N ASN A 13 -18.00 7.49 -9.22
CA ASN A 13 -17.92 8.06 -10.57
C ASN A 13 -16.78 9.08 -10.70
N GLU A 14 -16.56 9.89 -9.67
CA GLU A 14 -15.47 10.87 -9.65
C GLU A 14 -14.09 10.19 -9.61
N TYR A 15 -13.94 9.14 -8.79
CA TYR A 15 -12.73 8.33 -8.78
C TYR A 15 -12.47 7.65 -10.13
N GLN A 16 -13.52 7.09 -10.76
CA GLN A 16 -13.37 6.42 -12.05
C GLN A 16 -12.90 7.36 -13.16
N THR A 17 -13.36 8.62 -13.14
CA THR A 17 -13.07 9.62 -14.16
C THR A 17 -11.75 10.36 -13.92
N LYS A 18 -11.43 10.74 -12.67
CA LYS A 18 -10.20 11.48 -12.34
C LYS A 18 -8.95 10.61 -12.20
N THR A 19 -9.08 9.35 -11.76
CA THR A 19 -7.91 8.51 -11.48
C THR A 19 -7.44 7.77 -12.74
N THR A 20 -6.15 7.94 -13.08
CA THR A 20 -5.52 7.26 -14.22
C THR A 20 -5.36 5.75 -13.98
N LYS A 21 -5.38 4.92 -15.04
CA LYS A 21 -5.22 3.44 -14.94
C LYS A 21 -3.99 3.01 -14.11
N LYS A 22 -2.84 3.68 -14.26
CA LYS A 22 -1.62 3.40 -13.48
C LYS A 22 -1.85 3.57 -11.98
N LEU A 23 -2.53 4.65 -11.57
CA LEU A 23 -2.87 4.90 -10.16
C LEU A 23 -3.86 3.87 -9.62
N LYS A 24 -4.83 3.43 -10.44
CA LYS A 24 -5.77 2.36 -10.05
C LYS A 24 -5.08 1.02 -9.81
N VAL A 25 -4.00 0.71 -10.54
CA VAL A 25 -3.19 -0.49 -10.29
C VAL A 25 -2.49 -0.40 -8.94
N ILE A 26 -1.94 0.78 -8.61
CA ILE A 26 -1.33 1.01 -7.27
C ILE A 26 -2.39 0.90 -6.18
N ASP A 27 -3.61 1.40 -6.39
CA ASP A 27 -4.71 1.25 -5.43
C ASP A 27 -5.11 -0.21 -5.21
N ALA A 28 -5.18 -1.00 -6.29
CA ALA A 28 -5.47 -2.44 -6.19
C ALA A 28 -4.37 -3.18 -5.40
N TYR A 29 -3.11 -2.82 -5.63
CA TYR A 29 -1.97 -3.33 -4.85
C TYR A 29 -2.06 -2.95 -3.36
N LEU A 30 -2.36 -1.69 -3.05
CA LEU A 30 -2.54 -1.22 -1.67
C LEU A 30 -3.68 -1.95 -0.96
N PHE A 31 -4.80 -2.16 -1.66
CA PHE A 31 -5.93 -2.89 -1.14
C PHE A 31 -5.59 -4.36 -0.85
N TYR A 32 -4.86 -5.03 -1.75
CA TYR A 32 -4.39 -6.40 -1.54
C TYR A 32 -3.49 -6.51 -0.30
N ILE A 33 -2.53 -5.61 -0.12
CA ILE A 33 -1.64 -5.62 1.04
C ILE A 33 -2.42 -5.38 2.34
N LEU A 34 -3.34 -4.42 2.33
CA LEU A 34 -4.19 -4.13 3.48
C LEU A 34 -4.98 -5.37 3.91
N LEU A 35 -5.63 -6.05 2.96
CA LEU A 35 -6.34 -7.30 3.24
C LEU A 35 -5.42 -8.37 3.80
N THR A 36 -4.21 -8.50 3.24
CA THR A 36 -3.22 -9.48 3.71
C THR A 36 -2.81 -9.22 5.16
N GLY A 37 -2.54 -7.95 5.52
CA GLY A 37 -2.23 -7.57 6.89
C GLY A 37 -3.39 -7.80 7.87
N ILE A 38 -4.64 -7.53 7.45
CA ILE A 38 -5.83 -7.84 8.23
C ILE A 38 -5.95 -9.35 8.48
N VAL A 39 -5.75 -10.18 7.45
CA VAL A 39 -5.81 -11.64 7.56
C VAL A 39 -4.72 -12.16 8.51
N GLN A 40 -3.48 -11.67 8.40
CA GLN A 40 -2.40 -12.03 9.33
C GLN A 40 -2.72 -11.64 10.77
N PHE A 41 -3.28 -10.45 10.98
CA PHE A 41 -3.67 -9.98 12.31
C PHE A 41 -4.79 -10.83 12.90
N ILE A 42 -5.84 -11.14 12.12
CA ILE A 42 -6.92 -12.03 12.55
C ILE A 42 -6.37 -13.42 12.89
N TYR A 43 -5.48 -13.98 12.07
CA TYR A 43 -4.85 -15.25 12.36
C TYR A 43 -4.11 -15.24 13.71
N CYS A 44 -3.33 -14.20 13.99
CA CYS A 44 -2.63 -14.04 15.26
C CYS A 44 -3.60 -13.97 16.46
N LEU A 45 -4.75 -13.31 16.30
CA LEU A 45 -5.76 -13.24 17.36
C LEU A 45 -6.45 -14.59 17.62
N LEU A 46 -6.65 -15.41 16.57
CA LEU A 46 -7.36 -16.68 16.66
C LEU A 46 -6.46 -17.84 17.11
N VAL A 47 -5.23 -17.91 16.59
CA VAL A 47 -4.33 -19.06 16.77
C VAL A 47 -3.27 -18.80 17.85
N GLY A 48 -3.01 -17.52 18.17
CA GLY A 48 -2.02 -17.11 19.15
C GLY A 48 -0.74 -16.56 18.50
N THR A 49 0.25 -16.25 19.35
CA THR A 49 1.39 -15.41 19.00
C THR A 49 2.70 -16.16 18.82
N PHE A 50 2.73 -17.50 18.94
CA PHE A 50 3.96 -18.27 18.78
C PHE A 50 4.08 -18.82 17.35
N PRO A 51 5.18 -18.59 16.61
CA PRO A 51 6.33 -17.72 16.94
C PRO A 51 6.08 -16.23 16.68
N PHE A 52 6.42 -15.37 17.65
CA PHE A 52 6.07 -13.94 17.59
C PHE A 52 6.90 -13.17 16.57
N ASN A 53 8.17 -13.52 16.40
CA ASN A 53 9.05 -12.91 15.39
C ASN A 53 8.52 -13.14 13.98
N SER A 54 8.04 -14.34 13.66
CA SER A 54 7.48 -14.63 12.34
C SER A 54 6.19 -13.86 12.07
N PHE A 55 5.31 -13.75 13.07
CA PHE A 55 4.12 -12.88 12.96
C PHE A 55 4.52 -11.42 12.76
N LEU A 56 5.40 -10.89 13.61
CA LEU A 56 5.82 -9.50 13.56
C LEU A 56 6.53 -9.18 12.24
N SER A 57 7.40 -10.08 11.76
CA SER A 57 8.06 -9.96 10.46
C SER A 57 7.04 -9.89 9.31
N GLY A 58 6.09 -10.82 9.26
CA GLY A 58 5.05 -10.82 8.23
C GLY A 58 4.13 -9.60 8.29
N PHE A 59 3.72 -9.21 9.48
CA PHE A 59 2.82 -8.07 9.68
C PHE A 59 3.49 -6.73 9.35
N ILE A 60 4.72 -6.52 9.82
CA ILE A 60 5.50 -5.32 9.51
C ILE A 60 5.85 -5.28 8.03
N SER A 61 6.13 -6.41 7.39
CA SER A 61 6.29 -6.47 5.94
C SER A 61 5.05 -5.91 5.23
N CYS A 62 3.83 -6.30 5.63
CA CYS A 62 2.60 -5.76 5.05
C CYS A 62 2.47 -4.24 5.30
N VAL A 63 2.70 -3.78 6.54
CA VAL A 63 2.61 -2.35 6.88
C VAL A 63 3.62 -1.52 6.08
N SER A 64 4.88 -1.96 6.01
CA SER A 64 5.93 -1.25 5.28
C SER A 64 5.67 -1.25 3.77
N CYS A 65 5.24 -2.37 3.18
CA CYS A 65 4.85 -2.41 1.77
C CYS A 65 3.69 -1.45 1.46
N PHE A 66 2.71 -1.33 2.37
CA PHE A 66 1.62 -0.37 2.23
C PHE A 66 2.12 1.08 2.27
N VAL A 67 2.96 1.42 3.25
CA VAL A 67 3.55 2.77 3.37
C VAL A 67 4.35 3.13 2.12
N LEU A 68 5.23 2.25 1.65
CA LEU A 68 6.00 2.46 0.43
C LEU A 68 5.10 2.61 -0.81
N GLY A 69 4.02 1.83 -0.91
CA GLY A 69 3.03 1.95 -1.98
C GLY A 69 2.29 3.29 -1.97
N VAL A 70 1.97 3.82 -0.79
CA VAL A 70 1.38 5.16 -0.64
C VAL A 70 2.39 6.24 -1.04
N CYS A 71 3.65 6.11 -0.64
CA CYS A 71 4.71 7.03 -1.08
C CYS A 71 4.85 7.05 -2.61
N LEU A 72 4.89 5.87 -3.25
CA LEU A 72 4.92 5.78 -4.72
C LEU A 72 3.69 6.46 -5.33
N ARG A 73 2.49 6.18 -4.81
CA ARG A 73 1.25 6.80 -5.28
C ARG A 73 1.31 8.32 -5.24
N LEU A 74 1.82 8.89 -4.14
CA LEU A 74 1.94 10.34 -3.98
C LEU A 74 2.92 10.96 -4.96
N GLN A 75 4.06 10.30 -5.21
CA GLN A 75 5.11 10.78 -6.12
C GLN A 75 4.72 10.69 -7.59
N VAL A 76 3.97 9.65 -7.99
CA VAL A 76 3.57 9.45 -9.40
C VAL A 76 2.24 10.12 -9.76
N ASN A 77 1.53 10.71 -8.79
CA ASN A 77 0.30 11.46 -9.04
C ASN A 77 0.63 12.79 -9.76
N PRO A 78 0.13 13.04 -10.98
CA PRO A 78 0.39 14.28 -11.70
C PRO A 78 -0.05 15.55 -10.94
N GLU A 79 -1.09 15.45 -10.12
CA GLU A 79 -1.59 16.57 -9.31
C GLU A 79 -0.56 17.04 -8.25
N ASN A 80 0.32 16.13 -7.81
CA ASN A 80 1.35 16.42 -6.81
C ASN A 80 2.69 16.80 -7.43
N LYS A 81 2.76 16.98 -8.76
CA LYS A 81 4.03 17.28 -9.45
C LYS A 81 4.71 18.56 -8.92
N THR A 82 3.92 19.53 -8.44
CA THR A 82 4.41 20.76 -7.82
C THR A 82 5.03 20.57 -6.43
N GLN A 83 4.90 19.40 -5.82
CA GLN A 83 5.53 19.05 -4.54
C GLN A 83 6.81 18.21 -4.74
N PHE A 84 6.95 17.59 -5.91
CA PHE A 84 8.02 16.64 -6.25
C PHE A 84 8.79 17.04 -7.51
N TYR A 85 9.15 18.33 -7.66
CA TYR A 85 9.77 18.88 -8.88
C TYR A 85 11.02 18.14 -9.39
N SER A 86 11.78 17.49 -8.50
CA SER A 86 13.03 16.79 -8.82
C SER A 86 12.89 15.27 -8.97
N ILE A 87 11.66 14.73 -8.83
CA ILE A 87 11.39 13.30 -8.86
C ILE A 87 10.55 13.00 -10.10
N SER A 88 11.18 12.34 -11.08
CA SER A 88 10.44 11.78 -12.21
C SER A 88 9.67 10.52 -11.78
N PRO A 89 8.58 10.14 -12.46
CA PRO A 89 7.87 8.91 -12.17
C PRO A 89 8.77 7.65 -12.22
N GLU A 90 9.75 7.64 -13.13
CA GLU A 90 10.72 6.55 -13.27
C GLU A 90 11.66 6.49 -12.07
N ARG A 91 12.12 7.65 -11.58
CA ARG A 91 12.93 7.74 -10.36
C ARG A 91 12.15 7.28 -9.13
N GLY A 92 10.92 7.77 -8.95
CA GLY A 92 10.06 7.35 -7.83
C GLY A 92 9.80 5.84 -7.84
N PHE A 93 9.65 5.24 -9.03
CA PHE A 93 9.54 3.78 -9.16
C PHE A 93 10.85 3.04 -8.83
N ALA A 94 12.01 3.57 -9.24
CA ALA A 94 13.31 3.00 -8.89
C ALA A 94 13.55 3.04 -7.36
N ASP A 95 13.26 4.17 -6.72
CA ASP A 95 13.37 4.34 -5.26
C ASP A 95 12.43 3.35 -4.53
N PHE A 96 11.22 3.15 -5.05
CA PHE A 96 10.26 2.17 -4.53
C PHE A 96 10.78 0.73 -4.59
N ILE A 97 11.36 0.31 -5.73
CA ILE A 97 11.96 -1.03 -5.87
C ILE A 97 13.13 -1.18 -4.91
N PHE A 98 14.04 -0.22 -4.86
CA PHE A 98 15.20 -0.26 -3.98
C PHE A 98 14.78 -0.41 -2.51
N ALA A 99 13.82 0.39 -2.06
CA ALA A 99 13.25 0.27 -0.72
C ALA A 99 12.60 -1.09 -0.47
N HIS A 100 11.93 -1.69 -1.46
CA HIS A 100 11.37 -3.05 -1.33
C HIS A 100 12.44 -4.12 -1.17
N VAL A 101 13.56 -4.03 -1.90
CA VAL A 101 14.65 -4.99 -1.75
C VAL A 101 15.23 -4.94 -0.34
N VAL A 102 15.51 -3.73 0.16
CA VAL A 102 16.03 -3.55 1.53
C VAL A 102 15.02 -4.05 2.58
N LEU A 103 13.74 -3.71 2.41
CA LEU A 103 12.67 -4.17 3.30
C LEU A 103 12.62 -5.70 3.37
N HIS A 104 12.58 -6.38 2.23
CA HIS A 104 12.45 -7.83 2.19
C HIS A 104 13.71 -8.54 2.70
N LEU A 105 14.90 -7.95 2.53
CA LEU A 105 16.13 -8.43 3.16
C LEU A 105 16.00 -8.45 4.69
N VAL A 106 15.52 -7.36 5.28
CA VAL A 106 15.34 -7.23 6.74
C VAL A 106 14.25 -8.17 7.26
N VAL A 107 13.12 -8.24 6.56
CA VAL A 107 12.00 -9.15 6.89
C VAL A 107 12.47 -10.61 6.90
N MET A 108 13.19 -11.05 5.88
CA MET A 108 13.71 -12.42 5.79
C MET A 108 14.79 -12.71 6.85
N ASN A 109 15.57 -11.70 7.25
CA ASN A 109 16.53 -11.85 8.34
C ASN A 109 15.86 -11.95 9.71
N PHE A 110 14.71 -11.30 9.90
CA PHE A 110 14.00 -11.21 11.18
C PHE A 110 12.90 -12.26 11.39
N ILE A 111 12.48 -12.99 10.35
CA ILE A 111 11.34 -13.93 10.42
C ILE A 111 11.56 -15.12 11.38
N GLY A 112 12.82 -15.44 11.71
CA GLY A 112 13.24 -16.52 12.61
C GLY A 112 13.14 -16.16 14.08
#